data_AF-A0A7T7R8W9-F1
#
_entry.id   AF-A0A7T7R8W9-F1
#
_cell.length_a   1.000
_cell.length_b   1.000
_cell.length_c   1.000
_cell.angle_alpha   90.00
_cell.angle_beta   90.00
_cell.angle_gamma   90.00
#
_symmetry.space_group_name_H-M   'P 1'
#
loop_
_entity.id
_entity.type
_entity.pdbx_description
1 polymer ?
#
loop_
_entity_poly.entity_id
_entity_poly.type
_entity_poly.pdbx_seq_one_letter_code
_entity_poly.pdbx_strand_id
1 'polypeptide(L)' 'MAYFAVFDVATGKIENIVECPEFLVKTIHLETTQDVIRVESQVSAAQYHVIDRQLYKLF' A
#
# COMPACT_ATOMS: atom_id res chain seq x y z
N MET A 1 -0.20 -11.75 -10.68
CA MET A 1 -0.90 -11.31 -9.46
C MET A 1 -0.23 -10.03 -9.00
N ALA A 2 -0.99 -9.07 -8.48
CA ALA A 2 -0.46 -7.78 -8.05
C ALA A 2 -0.61 -7.63 -6.54
N TYR A 3 0.35 -6.97 -5.92
CA TYR A 3 0.30 -6.63 -4.51
C TYR A 3 -0.05 -5.16 -4.37
N PHE A 4 -0.89 -4.86 -3.39
CA PHE A 4 -1.37 -3.52 -3.11
C PHE A 4 -1.10 -3.21 -1.65
N ALA A 5 -0.29 -2.19 -1.40
CA ALA A 5 -0.05 -1.68 -0.05
C ALA A 5 -1.08 -0.60 0.25
N VAL A 6 -1.89 -0.82 1.29
CA VAL A 6 -2.77 0.18 1.88
C VAL A 6 -1.96 0.95 2.90
N PHE A 7 -1.90 2.27 2.73
CA PHE A 7 -1.12 3.15 3.59
C PHE A 7 -1.96 4.35 4.03
N ASP A 8 -1.65 4.86 5.21
CA ASP A 8 -2.23 6.09 5.71
C ASP A 8 -1.58 7.29 5.00
N VAL A 9 -2.39 8.18 4.43
CA VAL A 9 -1.93 9.30 3.59
C VAL A 9 -1.28 10.41 4.42
N ALA A 10 -1.62 10.53 5.70
CA ALA A 10 -1.08 11.57 6.58
C ALA A 10 0.33 11.21 7.08
N THR A 11 0.54 9.94 7.40
CA THR A 11 1.79 9.44 7.95
C THR A 11 2.67 8.78 6.90
N GLY A 12 2.09 8.21 5.84
CA GLY A 12 2.75 7.37 4.83
C GLY A 12 2.97 5.92 5.28
N LYS A 13 2.48 5.54 6.47
CA LYS A 13 2.72 4.22 7.04
C LYS A 13 1.85 3.18 6.34
N ILE A 14 2.46 2.06 5.95
CA ILE A 14 1.72 0.91 5.41
C ILE A 14 0.99 0.21 6.56
N GLU A 15 -0.32 0.07 6.43
CA GLU A 15 -1.16 -0.58 7.43
C GLU A 15 -1.54 -1.99 7.01
N ASN A 16 -1.70 -2.23 5.70
CA ASN A 16 -2.11 -3.52 5.19
C ASN A 16 -1.52 -3.80 3.80
N ILE A 17 -1.42 -5.08 3.45
CA ILE A 17 -0.98 -5.54 2.14
C ILE A 17 -1.99 -6.54 1.61
N VAL A 18 -2.60 -6.18 0.50
CA VAL A 18 -3.64 -6.96 -0.16
C VAL A 18 -3.06 -7.56 -1.43
N GLU A 19 -3.11 -8.88 -1.55
CA GLU A 19 -2.82 -9.55 -2.81
C GLU A 19 -4.13 -9.75 -3.57
N CYS A 20 -4.27 -9.08 -4.72
CA CYS A 20 -5.45 -9.25 -5.55
C CYS A 20 -5.15 -8.99 -7.04
N PRO A 21 -6.04 -9.45 -7.95
CA PRO A 21 -6.01 -9.02 -9.34
C PRO A 21 -6.21 -7.50 -9.48
N GLU A 22 -5.61 -6.90 -10.51
CA GLU A 22 -5.68 -5.44 -10.74
C GLU A 22 -7.11 -4.91 -10.87
N PHE A 23 -8.03 -5.70 -11.44
CA PHE A 23 -9.42 -5.29 -11.62
C PHE A 23 -10.20 -5.20 -10.30
N LEU A 24 -9.74 -5.86 -9.23
CA LEU A 24 -10.34 -5.81 -7.89
C LEU A 24 -9.80 -4.68 -7.03
N VAL A 25 -8.78 -3.93 -7.48
CA VAL A 25 -8.21 -2.83 -6.66
C VAL A 25 -9.26 -1.79 -6.25
N LYS A 26 -10.24 -1.52 -7.13
CA LYS A 26 -11.35 -0.58 -6.86
C LYS A 26 -12.35 -1.07 -5.81
N THR A 27 -12.28 -2.35 -5.46
CA THR A 27 -13.13 -2.97 -4.43
C THR A 27 -12.44 -3.04 -3.06
N ILE A 28 -11.16 -2.65 -2.98
CA ILE A 28 -10.46 -2.54 -1.71
C ILE A 28 -11.15 -1.47 -0.88
N HIS A 29 -11.60 -1.86 0.31
CA HIS A 29 -12.17 -0.92 1.27
C HIS A 29 -11.05 -0.05 1.83
N LEU A 30 -11.15 1.26 1.59
CA LEU A 30 -10.22 2.26 2.07
C LEU A 30 -10.97 3.22 2.97
N GLU A 31 -10.37 3.56 4.11
CA GLU A 31 -10.85 4.66 4.92
C GLU A 31 -10.50 6.01 4.27
N THR A 32 -11.15 7.09 4.71
CA THR A 32 -10.97 8.44 4.14
C THR A 32 -9.51 8.93 4.21
N THR A 33 -8.73 8.42 5.16
CA THR A 33 -7.31 8.77 5.37
C THR A 33 -6.36 7.74 4.77
N GLN A 34 -6.87 6.75 4.01
CA GLN A 34 -6.06 5.70 3.40
C GLN A 34 -6.04 5.85 1.87
N ASP A 35 -4.91 5.49 1.28
CA ASP A 35 -4.78 5.30 -0.16
C ASP A 35 -4.06 3.96 -0.42
N VAL A 36 -4.10 3.53 -1.66
CA VAL A 36 -3.51 2.26 -2.10
C VAL A 36 -2.47 2.50 -3.18
N ILE A 37 -1.32 1.85 -3.04
CA ILE A 37 -0.27 1.84 -4.05
C ILE A 37 0.03 0.41 -4.48
N ARG A 38 0.25 0.24 -5.79
CA ARG A 38 0.74 -1.02 -6.33
C ARG A 38 2.20 -1.22 -5.95
N VAL A 39 2.52 -2.40 -5.43
CA VAL A 39 3.90 -2.81 -5.13
C VAL A 39 4.27 -4.04 -5.96
N GLU A 40 5.53 -4.09 -6.40
CA GLU A 40 6.01 -5.15 -7.30
C GLU A 40 6.27 -6.48 -6.59
N SER A 41 6.43 -6.45 -5.26
CA SER A 41 6.67 -7.63 -4.44
C SER A 41 5.94 -7.54 -3.10
N GLN A 42 5.87 -8.65 -2.36
CA GLN A 42 5.38 -8.67 -0.99
C GLN A 42 6.35 -7.87 -0.12
N VAL A 43 6.04 -6.60 0.08
CA VAL A 43 6.78 -5.69 0.96
C VAL A 43 6.41 -6.00 2.41
N SER A 44 7.26 -5.63 3.36
CA SER A 44 6.89 -5.76 4.78
C SER A 44 6.42 -4.41 5.28
N ALA A 45 5.21 -4.32 5.83
CA ALA A 45 4.62 -3.06 6.28
C ALA A 45 5.49 -2.29 7.29
N ALA A 46 6.32 -3.02 8.07
CA ALA A 46 7.24 -2.43 9.04
C ALA A 46 8.56 -1.93 8.44
N GLN A 47 8.91 -2.36 7.23
CA GLN A 47 10.18 -2.04 6.56
C GLN A 47 10.02 -1.03 5.44
N TYR A 48 8.78 -0.64 5.12
CA TYR A 48 8.50 0.23 3.99
C TYR A 48 7.50 1.32 4.38
N HIS A 49 7.67 2.47 3.74
CA HIS A 49 6.92 3.68 3.98
C HIS A 49 6.56 4.30 2.63
N VAL A 50 5.35 4.82 2.48
CA VAL A 50 4.91 5.46 1.24
C VAL A 50 5.00 6.97 1.38
N ILE A 51 5.78 7.62 0.52
CA ILE A 51 5.92 9.09 0.46
C ILE A 51 5.70 9.49 -1.00
N ASP A 52 4.85 10.48 -1.25
CA ASP A 52 4.54 10.96 -2.61
C ASP A 52 4.14 9.85 -3.60
N ARG A 53 3.38 8.85 -3.12
CA ARG A 53 3.00 7.65 -3.89
C ARG A 53 4.20 6.86 -4.43
N GLN A 54 5.31 6.86 -3.69
CA GLN A 54 6.46 6.02 -3.93
C GLN A 54 6.83 5.24 -2.67
N LEU A 55 7.27 4.01 -2.86
CA LEU A 55 7.63 3.11 -1.77
C LEU A 55 9.10 3.32 -1.38
N TYR A 56 9.34 3.72 -0.13
CA TYR A 56 10.66 3.90 0.46
C TYR A 56 10.94 2.81 1.48
N LYS A 57 12.12 2.21 1.41
CA LYS A 57 12.55 1.23 2.40
C LYS A 57 13.14 1.96 3.61
N LEU A 58 12.61 1.66 4.79
CA LEU A 58 13.19 2.08 6.06
C LEU A 58 14.41 1.18 6.34
N PHE A 59 15.56 1.81 6.61
CA PHE A 59 16.82 1.13 6.93
C PHE A 59 16.90 0.75 8.40
#